data_AF-A0A961LSJ5-F1
#
_entry.id   AF-A0A961LSJ5-F1
#
_cell.length_a   1.000
_cell.length_b   1.000
_cell.length_c   1.000
_cell.angle_alpha   90.00
_cell.angle_beta   90.00
_cell.angle_gamma   90.00
#
_symmetry.space_group_name_H-M   'P 1'
#
loop_
_entity.id
_entity.type
_entity.pdbx_description
1 polymer ?
#
loop_
_entity_poly.entity_id
_entity_poly.type
_entity_poly.pdbx_seq_one_letter_code
_entity_poly.pdbx_strand_id
1 'polypeptide(L)'
;MARIILTEPYTTLPRGGYLVETSVGYIQFGAPTETIKDTMLLPRSTPQIFVLPGEFFHVTKGISVAELEFPLYYNFYLRQKKTYVVCTEEQREQFKVVLQESVFGPEVVDLRSEYINGEDTFGYPDMRAEMEHFRGNRELDDLVRFVIFKNDKVRFNN
;
A
#
# COMPACT_ATOMS: atom_id res chain seq x y z
N MET A 1 10.93 -12.61 15.61
CA MET A 1 11.35 -12.09 14.29
C MET A 1 12.86 -12.11 14.23
N ALA A 2 13.47 -12.50 13.11
CA ALA A 2 14.91 -12.42 12.94
C ALA A 2 15.36 -10.95 13.02
N ARG A 3 16.50 -10.69 13.66
CA ARG A 3 17.06 -9.33 13.76
C ARG A 3 17.61 -8.94 12.40
N ILE A 4 17.00 -7.94 11.76
CA ILE A 4 17.48 -7.41 10.48
C ILE A 4 18.74 -6.59 10.73
N ILE A 5 19.80 -6.91 9.98
CA ILE A 5 21.07 -6.18 9.97
C ILE A 5 21.06 -5.32 8.71
N LEU A 6 21.21 -4.01 8.89
CA LEU A 6 21.29 -3.07 7.78
C LEU A 6 22.65 -3.22 7.09
N THR A 7 22.64 -3.12 5.77
CA THR A 7 23.77 -3.38 4.88
C THR A 7 23.84 -2.31 3.79
N GLU A 8 25.04 -2.05 3.30
CA GLU A 8 25.31 -1.10 2.22
C GLU A 8 25.49 -1.83 0.88
N PRO A 9 25.06 -1.26 -0.27
CA PRO A 9 24.28 -0.01 -0.39
C PRO A 9 22.77 -0.19 -0.16
N TYR A 10 22.32 -1.43 0.05
CA TYR A 10 20.94 -1.78 0.36
C TYR A 10 20.86 -3.05 1.22
N THR A 11 19.71 -3.25 1.85
CA THR A 11 19.35 -4.45 2.61
C THR A 11 18.24 -5.22 1.92
N THR A 12 18.49 -6.49 1.62
CA THR A 12 17.43 -7.41 1.16
C THR A 12 16.54 -7.76 2.34
N LEU A 13 15.24 -7.51 2.21
CA LEU A 13 14.28 -7.84 3.26
C LEU A 13 13.94 -9.34 3.23
N PRO A 14 13.76 -10.00 4.39
CA PRO A 14 13.42 -11.42 4.45
C PRO A 14 12.17 -11.81 3.67
N ARG A 15 11.16 -10.93 3.61
CA ARG A 15 9.91 -11.16 2.85
C ARG A 15 9.97 -10.67 1.40
N GLY A 16 11.12 -10.16 0.97
CA GLY A 16 11.36 -9.67 -0.39
C GLY A 16 11.35 -8.14 -0.50
N GLY A 17 11.88 -7.65 -1.63
CA GLY A 17 12.16 -6.24 -1.82
C GLY A 17 13.50 -5.81 -1.20
N TYR A 18 13.85 -4.55 -1.45
CA TYR A 18 15.11 -3.96 -1.03
C TYR A 18 14.89 -2.67 -0.26
N LEU A 19 15.61 -2.50 0.83
CA LEU A 19 15.57 -1.32 1.68
C LEU A 19 16.86 -0.51 1.50
N VAL A 20 16.73 0.77 1.20
CA VAL A 20 17.85 1.72 1.12
C VAL A 20 17.70 2.73 2.25
N GLU A 21 18.76 2.94 3.02
CA GLU A 21 18.82 3.98 4.04
C GLU A 21 19.35 5.29 3.44
N THR A 22 18.60 6.37 3.64
CA THR A 22 18.96 7.71 3.16
C THR A 22 18.77 8.74 4.26
N SER A 23 19.27 9.97 4.12
CA SER A 23 19.03 11.03 5.11
C SER A 23 17.55 11.35 5.34
N VAL A 24 16.66 11.09 4.38
CA VAL A 24 15.21 11.34 4.50
C VAL A 24 14.44 10.17 5.14
N GLY A 25 15.10 9.04 5.37
CA GLY A 25 14.50 7.81 5.91
C GLY A 25 14.75 6.61 5.00
N TYR A 26 13.97 5.56 5.19
CA TYR A 26 14.04 4.38 4.33
C TYR A 26 13.25 4.56 3.04
N ILE A 27 13.84 4.07 1.95
CA ILE A 27 13.19 3.86 0.65
C ILE A 27 13.11 2.35 0.44
N GLN A 28 11.94 1.85 0.07
CA GLN A 28 11.75 0.43 -0.22
C GLN A 28 11.40 0.19 -1.69
N PHE A 29 12.15 -0.69 -2.34
CA PHE A 29 11.95 -1.11 -3.72
C PHE A 29 11.26 -2.46 -3.73
N GLY A 30 10.04 -2.49 -4.26
CA GLY A 30 9.16 -3.65 -4.12
C GLY A 30 8.64 -3.82 -2.69
N ALA A 31 7.37 -4.16 -2.55
CA ALA A 31 6.76 -4.41 -1.26
C ALA A 31 5.86 -5.64 -1.35
N PRO A 32 6.42 -6.86 -1.45
CA PRO A 32 5.64 -8.07 -1.26
C PRO A 32 4.87 -8.06 0.06
N THR A 33 3.86 -8.93 0.13
CA THR A 33 2.99 -9.10 1.30
C THR A 33 3.80 -9.14 2.59
N GLU A 34 3.30 -8.44 3.61
CA GLU A 34 3.84 -8.46 4.97
C GLU A 34 5.23 -7.84 5.18
N THR A 35 5.87 -7.24 4.16
CA THR A 35 7.19 -6.58 4.30
C THR A 35 7.23 -5.44 5.32
N ILE A 36 6.09 -4.84 5.66
CA ILE A 36 5.99 -3.87 6.78
C ILE A 36 6.53 -4.45 8.10
N LYS A 37 6.35 -5.75 8.34
CA LYS A 37 6.79 -6.43 9.56
C LYS A 37 8.31 -6.50 9.66
N ASP A 38 9.02 -6.43 8.53
CA ASP A 38 10.47 -6.35 8.50
C ASP A 38 10.96 -4.96 8.90
N THR A 39 10.18 -3.91 8.64
CA THR A 39 10.65 -2.52 8.77
C THR A 39 10.07 -1.76 9.95
N MET A 40 8.87 -2.12 10.44
CA MET A 40 8.16 -1.35 11.47
C MET A 40 8.92 -1.25 12.80
N LEU A 41 9.79 -2.22 13.11
CA LEU A 41 10.62 -2.27 14.32
C LEU A 41 12.05 -1.72 14.11
N LEU A 42 12.40 -1.30 12.90
CA LEU A 42 13.69 -0.66 12.64
C LEU A 42 13.73 0.75 13.23
N PRO A 43 14.92 1.33 13.49
CA PRO A 43 15.05 2.64 14.13
C PRO A 43 14.27 3.78 13.43
N ARG A 44 14.15 3.74 12.10
CA ARG A 44 13.38 4.74 11.32
C ARG A 44 11.97 4.27 10.93
N SER A 45 11.57 3.10 11.46
CA SER A 45 10.27 2.45 11.26
C SER A 45 9.94 2.21 9.79
N THR A 46 8.67 1.97 9.45
CA THR A 46 8.21 1.68 8.08
C THR A 46 8.66 2.75 7.08
N PRO A 47 9.04 2.39 5.83
CA PRO A 47 9.38 3.35 4.79
C PRO A 47 8.24 4.32 4.52
N GLN A 48 8.57 5.55 4.17
CA GLN A 48 7.60 6.53 3.64
C GLN A 48 7.61 6.57 2.12
N ILE A 49 8.70 6.08 1.49
CA ILE A 49 8.88 6.10 0.05
C ILE A 49 8.97 4.66 -0.43
N PHE A 50 8.06 4.29 -1.33
CA PHE A 50 8.04 2.99 -1.98
C PHE A 50 8.23 3.19 -3.48
N VAL A 51 9.12 2.40 -4.09
CA VAL A 51 9.33 2.37 -5.54
C VAL A 51 8.70 1.10 -6.08
N LEU A 52 7.73 1.26 -6.98
CA LEU A 52 7.08 0.12 -7.61
C LEU A 52 8.07 -0.60 -8.55
N PRO A 53 8.10 -1.94 -8.55
CA PRO A 53 8.82 -2.70 -9.56
C PRO A 53 8.17 -2.51 -10.94
N GLY A 54 8.89 -2.82 -12.02
CA GLY A 54 8.36 -2.72 -13.38
C GLY A 54 7.06 -3.52 -13.56
N GLU A 55 7.02 -4.74 -13.01
CA GLU A 55 5.83 -5.56 -12.89
C GLU A 55 5.50 -5.77 -11.41
N PHE A 56 4.30 -5.39 -10.99
CA PHE A 56 3.87 -5.52 -9.59
C PHE A 56 2.88 -6.67 -9.33
N PHE A 57 2.57 -7.47 -10.35
CA PHE A 57 1.77 -8.69 -10.21
C PHE A 57 2.39 -9.84 -11.02
N HIS A 58 2.69 -10.95 -10.35
CA HIS A 58 3.28 -12.12 -10.98
C HIS A 58 2.18 -13.12 -11.37
N VAL A 59 1.73 -13.08 -12.63
CA VAL A 59 0.59 -13.88 -13.13
C VAL A 59 0.73 -15.38 -12.86
N THR A 60 1.90 -15.97 -13.16
CA THR A 60 2.11 -17.43 -12.97
C THR A 60 1.97 -17.88 -11.50
N LYS A 61 2.32 -17.00 -10.57
CA LYS A 61 2.29 -17.31 -9.12
C LYS A 61 1.03 -16.77 -8.45
N GLY A 62 0.28 -15.89 -9.12
CA GLY A 62 -0.89 -15.21 -8.57
C GLY A 62 -0.57 -14.33 -7.37
N ILE A 63 0.61 -13.70 -7.34
CA ILE A 63 1.04 -12.89 -6.19
C ILE A 63 1.31 -11.43 -6.58
N SER A 64 0.92 -10.52 -5.71
CA SER A 64 1.36 -9.12 -5.77
C SER A 64 2.77 -8.97 -5.17
N VAL A 65 3.59 -8.15 -5.79
CA VAL A 65 4.89 -7.73 -5.24
C VAL A 65 4.92 -6.23 -4.88
N ALA A 66 3.73 -5.60 -4.84
CA ALA A 66 3.50 -4.26 -4.34
C ALA A 66 2.19 -4.18 -3.54
N GLU A 67 2.23 -4.65 -2.31
CA GLU A 67 1.16 -4.51 -1.32
C GLU A 67 1.48 -3.36 -0.37
N LEU A 68 0.75 -2.26 -0.53
CA LEU A 68 1.01 -1.03 0.23
C LEU A 68 -0.11 -0.62 1.19
N GLU A 69 -1.23 -1.34 1.25
CA GLU A 69 -2.36 -1.02 2.14
C GLU A 69 -1.93 -0.87 3.61
N PHE A 70 -1.30 -1.90 4.19
CA PHE A 70 -0.83 -1.83 5.58
C PHE A 70 0.27 -0.77 5.80
N PRO A 71 1.31 -0.66 4.95
CA PRO A 71 2.22 0.48 5.00
C PRO A 71 1.54 1.84 5.00
N LEU A 72 0.51 2.03 4.16
CA LEU A 72 -0.27 3.25 4.08
C LEU A 72 -0.99 3.53 5.40
N TYR A 73 -1.74 2.55 5.93
CA TYR A 73 -2.43 2.69 7.21
C TYR A 73 -1.48 2.99 8.36
N TYR A 74 -0.36 2.27 8.43
CA TYR A 74 0.61 2.45 9.50
C TYR A 74 1.24 3.85 9.45
N ASN A 75 1.62 4.31 8.27
CA ASN A 75 2.16 5.65 8.10
C ASN A 75 1.11 6.72 8.40
N PHE A 76 -0.12 6.57 7.90
CA PHE A 76 -1.18 7.55 8.05
C PHE A 76 -1.72 7.60 9.48
N TYR A 77 -2.28 6.50 10.00
CA TYR A 77 -2.96 6.49 11.29
C TYR A 77 -2.00 6.50 12.48
N LEU A 78 -0.89 5.73 12.43
CA LEU A 78 0.00 5.60 13.59
C LEU A 78 1.15 6.61 13.58
N ARG A 79 1.67 6.97 12.39
CA ARG A 79 2.81 7.89 12.28
C ARG A 79 2.41 9.31 11.88
N GLN A 80 1.16 9.53 11.44
CA GLN A 80 0.69 10.83 10.95
C GLN A 80 1.59 11.34 9.80
N LYS A 81 2.00 10.44 8.90
CA LYS A 81 2.85 10.72 7.75
C LYS A 81 2.22 10.23 6.46
N LYS A 82 2.46 10.98 5.38
CA LYS A 82 2.03 10.62 4.04
C LYS A 82 2.99 9.61 3.41
N THR A 83 2.44 8.60 2.74
CA THR A 83 3.23 7.65 1.95
C THR A 83 3.43 8.19 0.53
N TYR A 84 4.62 7.99 -0.02
CA TYR A 84 4.96 8.35 -1.39
C TYR A 84 5.20 7.08 -2.20
N VAL A 85 4.51 6.96 -3.33
CA VAL A 85 4.67 5.84 -4.25
C VAL A 85 5.29 6.36 -5.53
N VAL A 86 6.50 5.89 -5.81
CA VAL A 86 7.27 6.23 -6.99
C VAL A 86 6.99 5.21 -8.08
N CYS A 87 6.49 5.68 -9.22
CA CYS A 87 6.04 4.81 -10.31
C CYS A 87 6.01 5.54 -11.68
N THR A 88 5.67 4.82 -12.74
CA THR A 88 5.31 5.42 -14.04
C THR A 88 3.86 5.91 -14.03
N GLU A 89 3.49 6.72 -15.04
CA GLU A 89 2.11 7.19 -15.20
C GLU A 89 1.12 6.01 -15.39
N GLU A 90 1.49 5.02 -16.19
CA GLU A 90 0.69 3.81 -16.42
C GLU A 90 0.50 3.01 -15.12
N GLN A 91 1.58 2.80 -14.37
CA GLN A 91 1.52 2.12 -13.09
C GLN A 91 0.65 2.87 -12.07
N ARG A 92 0.66 4.22 -12.09
CA ARG A 92 -0.23 5.01 -11.22
C ARG A 92 -1.69 4.66 -11.46
N GLU A 93 -2.14 4.64 -12.71
CA GLU A 93 -3.55 4.38 -13.03
C GLU A 93 -3.98 2.99 -12.58
N GLN A 94 -3.14 1.98 -12.83
CA GLN A 94 -3.41 0.61 -12.37
C GLN A 94 -3.40 0.51 -10.84
N PHE A 95 -2.40 1.11 -10.19
CA PHE A 95 -2.22 1.00 -8.74
C PHE A 95 -3.25 1.81 -7.95
N LYS A 96 -3.79 2.89 -8.53
CA LYS A 96 -4.94 3.62 -7.96
C LYS A 96 -6.15 2.72 -7.79
N VAL A 97 -6.45 1.86 -8.77
CA VAL A 97 -7.55 0.88 -8.67
C VAL A 97 -7.28 -0.09 -7.51
N VAL A 98 -6.07 -0.65 -7.44
CA VAL A 98 -5.69 -1.58 -6.35
C VAL A 98 -5.86 -0.92 -4.98
N LEU A 99 -5.37 0.31 -4.80
CA LEU A 99 -5.50 1.02 -3.54
C LEU A 99 -6.93 1.43 -3.22
N GLN A 100 -7.72 1.82 -4.23
CA GLN A 100 -9.14 2.15 -4.02
C GLN A 100 -9.89 0.95 -3.46
N GLU A 101 -9.71 -0.23 -4.09
CA GLU A 101 -10.34 -1.47 -3.65
C GLU A 101 -9.85 -1.91 -2.27
N SER A 102 -8.54 -1.86 -2.00
CA SER A 102 -8.00 -2.33 -0.72
C SER A 102 -8.23 -1.37 0.45
N VAL A 103 -8.22 -0.05 0.20
CA VAL A 103 -8.34 0.97 1.26
C VAL A 103 -9.80 1.31 1.56
N PHE A 104 -10.63 1.35 0.53
CA PHE A 104 -11.97 1.93 0.63
C PHE A 104 -13.08 1.00 0.16
N GLY A 105 -12.72 -0.19 -0.33
CA GLY A 105 -13.63 -1.16 -0.90
C GLY A 105 -14.15 -0.78 -2.29
N PRO A 106 -14.98 -1.66 -2.86
CA PRO A 106 -15.47 -1.50 -4.22
C PRO A 106 -16.49 -0.37 -4.34
N GLU A 107 -16.58 0.19 -5.54
CA GLU A 107 -17.61 1.18 -5.86
C GLU A 107 -19.01 0.60 -5.69
N VAL A 108 -19.21 -0.67 -6.08
CA VAL A 108 -20.49 -1.39 -5.97
C VAL A 108 -20.30 -2.62 -5.09
N VAL A 109 -21.16 -2.77 -4.09
CA VAL A 109 -21.22 -3.93 -3.20
C VAL A 109 -22.53 -4.65 -3.48
N ASP A 110 -22.44 -5.93 -3.85
CA ASP A 110 -23.59 -6.82 -3.98
C ASP A 110 -23.38 -8.02 -3.07
N LEU A 111 -24.17 -8.10 -2.00
CA LEU A 111 -24.07 -9.20 -1.04
C LEU A 111 -25.17 -10.24 -1.23
N ARG A 112 -26.03 -10.13 -2.25
CA ARG A 112 -27.19 -11.02 -2.37
C ARG A 112 -26.78 -12.50 -2.46
N SER A 113 -25.62 -12.79 -3.03
CA SER A 113 -25.03 -14.14 -3.06
C SER A 113 -24.42 -14.60 -1.74
N GLU A 114 -24.06 -13.68 -0.85
CA GLU A 114 -23.35 -13.97 0.41
C GLU A 114 -24.32 -14.41 1.52
N TYR A 115 -25.62 -14.20 1.34
CA TYR A 115 -26.66 -14.50 2.31
C TYR A 115 -27.72 -15.44 1.72
N ILE A 116 -28.15 -16.45 2.48
CA ILE A 116 -29.05 -17.54 2.02
C ILE A 116 -30.35 -17.00 1.40
N ASN A 117 -30.92 -15.94 1.98
CA ASN A 117 -32.16 -15.32 1.50
C ASN A 117 -31.90 -13.93 0.88
N GLY A 118 -30.66 -13.64 0.48
CA GLY A 118 -30.27 -12.30 0.02
C GLY A 118 -30.67 -11.21 1.01
N GLU A 119 -31.24 -10.12 0.50
CA GLU A 119 -31.71 -8.95 1.27
C GLU A 119 -32.75 -9.27 2.35
N ASP A 120 -33.51 -10.36 2.22
CA ASP A 120 -34.51 -10.79 3.21
C ASP A 120 -33.89 -11.49 4.43
N THR A 121 -32.57 -11.62 4.47
CA THR A 121 -31.88 -12.27 5.58
C THR A 121 -31.96 -11.39 6.83
N PHE A 122 -32.34 -11.97 7.97
CA PHE A 122 -32.33 -11.25 9.23
C PHE A 122 -30.92 -10.69 9.52
N GLY A 123 -30.83 -9.37 9.70
CA GLY A 123 -29.56 -8.68 9.89
C GLY A 123 -28.76 -8.46 8.60
N TYR A 124 -29.39 -8.46 7.43
CA TYR A 124 -28.74 -8.07 6.18
C TYR A 124 -28.14 -6.66 6.31
N PRO A 125 -26.82 -6.50 6.11
CA PRO A 125 -26.15 -5.25 6.43
C PRO A 125 -26.38 -4.19 5.34
N ASP A 126 -26.47 -2.93 5.75
CA ASP A 126 -26.25 -1.81 4.85
C ASP A 126 -24.76 -1.54 4.74
N MET A 127 -24.07 -2.34 3.91
CA MET A 127 -22.62 -2.21 3.71
C MET A 127 -22.23 -0.83 3.18
N ARG A 128 -23.11 -0.17 2.41
CA ARG A 128 -22.81 1.16 1.90
C ARG A 128 -22.71 2.15 3.05
N ALA A 129 -23.71 2.15 3.94
CA ALA A 129 -23.71 3.01 5.11
C ALA A 129 -22.53 2.72 6.05
N GLU A 130 -22.16 1.45 6.25
CA GLU A 130 -21.00 1.08 7.06
C GLU A 130 -19.68 1.58 6.44
N MET A 131 -19.49 1.36 5.13
CA MET A 131 -18.31 1.84 4.40
C MET A 131 -18.19 3.36 4.44
N GLU A 132 -19.29 4.09 4.25
CA GLU A 132 -19.33 5.55 4.35
C GLU A 132 -18.99 6.04 5.77
N HIS A 133 -19.54 5.37 6.79
CA HIS A 133 -19.24 5.68 8.19
C HIS A 133 -17.74 5.50 8.51
N PHE A 134 -17.15 4.36 8.15
CA PHE A 134 -15.73 4.08 8.42
C PHE A 134 -14.77 4.83 7.50
N ARG A 135 -15.17 5.20 6.28
CA ARG A 135 -14.39 6.08 5.41
C ARG A 135 -14.37 7.51 5.95
N GLY A 136 -15.50 8.03 6.43
CA GLY A 136 -15.67 9.43 6.76
C GLY A 136 -15.35 10.32 5.55
N ASN A 137 -14.63 11.42 5.75
CA ASN A 137 -14.25 12.36 4.69
C ASN A 137 -12.87 12.06 4.08
N ARG A 138 -12.30 10.86 4.30
CA ARG A 138 -10.96 10.52 3.83
C ARG A 138 -10.97 10.18 2.34
N GLU A 139 -10.00 10.73 1.63
CA GLU A 139 -9.72 10.40 0.23
C GLU A 139 -8.39 9.67 0.11
N LEU A 140 -8.16 9.00 -1.03
CA LEU A 140 -6.90 8.28 -1.27
C LEU A 140 -5.69 9.23 -1.20
N ASP A 141 -5.91 10.44 -1.69
CA ASP A 141 -4.93 11.51 -1.68
C ASP A 141 -4.56 11.96 -0.26
N ASP A 142 -5.31 11.64 0.79
CA ASP A 142 -4.88 11.89 2.17
C ASP A 142 -3.77 10.92 2.60
N LEU A 143 -3.84 9.66 2.15
CA LEU A 143 -2.95 8.57 2.56
C LEU A 143 -1.68 8.48 1.71
N VAL A 144 -1.81 8.71 0.41
CA VAL A 144 -0.73 8.46 -0.57
C VAL A 144 -0.54 9.61 -1.54
N ARG A 145 0.71 9.84 -1.95
CA ARG A 145 1.07 10.71 -3.06
C ARG A 145 1.88 9.92 -4.08
N PHE A 146 1.44 9.95 -5.33
CA PHE A 146 2.22 9.37 -6.43
C PHE A 146 3.29 10.35 -6.92
N VAL A 147 4.50 9.83 -7.18
CA VAL A 147 5.63 10.60 -7.69
C VAL A 147 6.12 9.93 -8.97
N ILE A 148 5.95 10.63 -10.09
CA ILE A 148 6.14 10.04 -11.42
C ILE A 148 7.57 10.18 -11.89
N PHE A 149 8.13 9.10 -12.44
CA PHE A 149 9.43 9.13 -13.11
C PHE A 149 9.41 10.08 -14.32
N LYS A 150 10.44 10.92 -14.43
CA LYS A 150 10.73 11.77 -15.59
C LYS A 150 12.19 11.58 -15.98
N ASN A 151 12.43 11.03 -17.17
CA ASN A 151 13.79 10.71 -17.66
C ASN A 151 14.59 9.88 -16.63
N ASP A 152 13.98 8.79 -16.16
CA ASP A 152 14.53 7.85 -15.17
C ASP A 152 14.90 8.47 -13.82
N LYS A 153 14.33 9.64 -13.51
CA LYS A 153 14.59 10.39 -12.28
C LYS A 153 13.30 10.86 -11.64
N VAL A 154 13.32 10.97 -10.33
CA VAL A 154 12.23 11.54 -9.52
C VAL A 154 12.78 12.66 -8.66
N ARG A 155 11.95 13.68 -8.43
CA ARG A 155 12.24 14.76 -7.49
C ARG A 155 11.06 14.90 -6.54
N PHE A 156 11.37 14.96 -5.26
CA PHE A 156 10.40 15.21 -4.20
C PHE A 156 10.45 16.71 -3.91
N ASN A 157 9.29 17.37 -4.04
CA ASN A 157 9.10 18.83 -3.97
C ASN A 157 9.66 19.59 -5.18
N ASN A 158 8.76 20.33 -5.84
CA ASN A 158 9.11 21.64 -6.40
C ASN A 158 8.79 22.68 -5.33
#